data_AF-A0A1S3MZE5-F1
#
_entry.id   AF-A0A1S3MZE5-F1
#
_cell.length_a   1.000
_cell.length_b   1.000
_cell.length_c   1.000
_cell.angle_alpha   90.00
_cell.angle_beta   90.00
_cell.angle_gamma   90.00
#
_symmetry.space_group_name_H-M   'P 1'
#
loop_
_entity.id
_entity.type
_entity.pdbx_description
1 polymer ?
#
loop_
_entity_poly.entity_id
_entity_poly.type
_entity_poly.pdbx_seq_one_letter_code
_entity_poly.pdbx_strand_id
1 'polypeptide(L)'
;MRNPMNLNVCKTFGSGVIQMFNGTVFYIRSTCPFTLTHFTHNRVDCDITMRRGENGLLEYIEINVNKIQTRILYNGTIFVEQRMVSLPYDHTYQHVFQYGINTKLRSTVLPLSVIWSSVGVGIDSLWVQLEQELVLGMTGLCGRPDILVRIQCASSAHPVRIQCASSAHVCNNGKWICSQNSCPSRCVIEGQFVTTFDGKQYALPGKCTYMASKGFNWTISIHFSERTSSIQNVFLQIYQVLFNTYRFSHNSVQFEKEEIRELHQSDNAMVFWQSSMYVQVLTSFGMKIQVQTSPDLQLYITLPQSEVGMPEGLCGNYNTDTTDDFTTSSGIVENAAEPFALSWSVGDCPVNIPKVCINSDNEIFADEKCHPLRDPSGIFAKCYDHVPTDNYHKACIQRTSVSCENNQRFDYEMQVCNSTCLSLSRPDPRCGVEDAPVEGCGCLEGTHLTGGLTCTPKAQCPCHHQGGVTPPGPVIIDGRQWSQLLDK
;
A
#
# COMPACT_ATOMS: atom_id res chain seq x y z
N MET A 1 -23.91 -0.19 -10.38
CA MET A 1 -24.36 -1.32 -9.55
C MET A 1 -23.14 -1.80 -8.76
N ARG A 2 -23.11 -1.68 -7.43
CA ARG A 2 -21.97 -2.12 -6.59
C ARG A 2 -21.94 -3.64 -6.59
N ASN A 3 -20.77 -4.22 -6.84
CA ASN A 3 -20.53 -5.66 -6.69
C ASN A 3 -20.67 -6.01 -5.19
N PRO A 4 -21.53 -6.96 -4.78
CA PRO A 4 -21.72 -7.31 -3.38
C PRO A 4 -20.49 -8.10 -2.90
N MET A 5 -19.48 -7.39 -2.40
CA MET A 5 -18.36 -7.99 -1.67
C MET A 5 -18.91 -8.84 -0.52
N ASN A 6 -18.43 -10.07 -0.38
CA ASN A 6 -18.82 -11.10 0.58
C ASN A 6 -18.91 -10.61 2.04
N LEU A 7 -19.99 -9.92 2.40
CA LEU A 7 -20.43 -9.75 3.79
C LEU A 7 -20.75 -11.15 4.34
N ASN A 8 -20.33 -11.46 5.58
CA ASN A 8 -20.51 -12.76 6.28
C ASN A 8 -19.36 -13.78 6.20
N VAL A 9 -18.15 -13.36 5.79
CA VAL A 9 -16.97 -14.22 5.89
C VAL A 9 -15.87 -13.56 6.72
N CYS A 10 -15.48 -14.23 7.80
CA CYS A 10 -14.29 -13.89 8.58
C CYS A 10 -13.15 -14.83 8.18
N LYS A 11 -11.94 -14.30 8.01
CA LYS A 11 -10.79 -15.11 7.57
C LYS A 11 -9.55 -14.76 8.36
N THR A 12 -8.71 -15.76 8.58
CA THR A 12 -7.32 -15.54 8.96
C THR A 12 -6.41 -16.33 8.02
N PHE A 13 -5.29 -15.73 7.64
CA PHE A 13 -4.36 -16.29 6.67
C PHE A 13 -2.97 -15.67 6.83
N GLY A 14 -1.96 -16.28 6.21
CA GLY A 14 -0.56 -15.87 6.36
C GLY A 14 -0.11 -15.93 7.83
N SER A 15 0.82 -15.05 8.23
CA SER A 15 1.43 -15.05 9.58
C SER A 15 0.61 -14.34 10.67
N GLY A 16 -0.59 -13.82 10.35
CA GLY A 16 -1.37 -13.07 11.34
C GLY A 16 -2.47 -12.15 10.80
N VAL A 17 -2.76 -12.15 9.50
CA VAL A 17 -3.82 -11.30 8.93
C VAL A 17 -5.18 -11.84 9.37
N ILE A 18 -6.07 -10.94 9.79
CA ILE A 18 -7.46 -11.24 10.15
C ILE A 18 -8.37 -10.26 9.42
N GLN A 19 -9.32 -10.80 8.67
CA GLN A 19 -10.45 -10.09 8.08
C GLN A 19 -11.71 -10.40 8.89
N MET A 20 -12.35 -9.36 9.41
CA MET A 20 -13.64 -9.43 10.12
C MET A 20 -14.80 -9.75 9.18
N PHE A 21 -15.96 -10.10 9.75
CA PHE A 21 -17.20 -10.30 8.99
C PHE A 21 -17.67 -9.06 8.21
N ASN A 22 -17.36 -7.86 8.71
CA ASN A 22 -17.67 -6.58 8.05
C ASN A 22 -16.63 -6.14 7.01
N GLY A 23 -15.61 -6.97 6.76
CA GLY A 23 -14.55 -6.69 5.79
C GLY A 23 -13.34 -5.91 6.34
N THR A 24 -13.37 -5.45 7.59
CA THR A 24 -12.21 -4.78 8.22
C THR A 24 -11.05 -5.75 8.35
N VAL A 25 -9.85 -5.32 7.96
CA VAL A 25 -8.63 -6.14 8.03
C VAL A 25 -7.66 -5.55 9.05
N PHE A 26 -7.06 -6.41 9.86
CA PHE A 26 -6.01 -6.05 10.81
C PHE A 26 -5.02 -7.22 10.95
N TYR A 27 -3.89 -6.96 11.59
CA TYR A 27 -2.82 -7.94 11.77
C TYR A 27 -2.57 -8.22 13.25
N ILE A 28 -2.54 -9.49 13.63
CA ILE A 28 -2.16 -9.95 14.97
C ILE A 28 -1.10 -11.04 14.85
N ARG A 29 0.08 -10.77 15.40
CA ARG A 29 1.15 -11.76 15.57
C ARG A 29 1.25 -12.17 17.03
N SER A 30 0.95 -13.42 17.32
CA SER A 30 1.12 -14.00 18.65
C SER A 30 1.01 -15.51 18.62
N THR A 31 1.82 -16.16 19.46
CA THR A 31 1.80 -17.60 19.71
C THR A 31 0.84 -18.01 20.83
N CYS A 32 0.14 -17.04 21.43
CA CYS A 32 -0.92 -17.31 22.39
C CYS A 32 -2.20 -17.80 21.69
N PRO A 33 -3.01 -18.64 22.35
CA PRO A 33 -4.33 -19.00 21.84
C PRO A 33 -5.26 -17.79 21.77
N PHE A 34 -6.06 -17.70 20.71
CA PHE A 34 -7.07 -16.65 20.50
C PHE A 34 -8.43 -17.22 20.18
N THR A 35 -9.49 -16.55 20.65
CA THR A 35 -10.86 -16.77 20.18
C THR A 35 -11.08 -16.00 18.88
N LEU A 36 -11.20 -16.73 17.77
CA LEU A 36 -11.51 -16.17 16.47
C LEU A 36 -12.94 -15.62 16.45
N THR A 37 -13.90 -16.44 16.89
CA THR A 37 -15.28 -16.02 17.08
C THR A 37 -15.94 -16.86 18.15
N HIS A 38 -16.78 -16.23 18.94
CA HIS A 38 -17.64 -16.87 19.93
C HIS A 38 -19.03 -16.24 19.86
N PHE A 39 -20.06 -17.07 19.77
CA PHE A 39 -21.45 -16.63 19.74
C PHE A 39 -22.42 -17.74 20.17
N THR A 40 -23.60 -17.32 20.60
CA THR A 40 -24.72 -18.21 20.93
C THR A 40 -25.86 -17.93 19.96
N HIS A 41 -26.39 -18.98 19.34
CA HIS A 41 -27.58 -18.88 18.50
C HIS A 41 -28.54 -20.03 18.79
N ASN A 42 -29.83 -19.73 19.00
CA ASN A 42 -30.86 -20.72 19.35
C ASN A 42 -30.45 -21.65 20.52
N ARG A 43 -29.77 -21.09 21.54
CA ARG A 43 -29.22 -21.80 22.72
C ARG A 43 -28.11 -22.80 22.41
N VAL A 44 -27.53 -22.74 21.22
CA VAL A 44 -26.35 -23.49 20.83
C VAL A 44 -25.15 -22.55 20.83
N ASP A 45 -24.14 -22.89 21.62
CA ASP A 45 -22.89 -22.15 21.69
C ASP A 45 -21.92 -22.60 20.59
N CYS A 46 -21.24 -21.62 20.01
CA CYS A 46 -20.10 -21.80 19.12
C CYS A 46 -18.91 -21.04 19.67
N ASP A 47 -17.78 -21.72 19.79
CA ASP A 47 -16.49 -21.13 20.12
C ASP A 47 -15.42 -21.68 19.18
N ILE A 48 -14.75 -20.80 18.45
CA ILE A 48 -13.67 -21.14 17.55
C ILE A 48 -12.40 -20.50 18.08
N THR A 49 -11.48 -21.32 18.56
CA THR A 49 -10.17 -20.88 19.03
C THR A 49 -9.06 -21.38 18.13
N MET A 50 -7.97 -20.64 18.10
CA MET A 50 -6.81 -20.94 17.26
C MET A 50 -5.52 -20.64 18.01
N ARG A 51 -4.42 -21.31 17.64
CA ARG A 51 -3.08 -20.93 18.09
C ARG A 51 -2.11 -20.99 16.92
N ARG A 52 -1.29 -19.95 16.78
CA ARG A 52 -0.19 -19.91 15.81
C ARG A 52 1.12 -20.36 16.45
N GLY A 53 1.97 -20.98 15.64
CA GLY A 53 3.36 -21.28 15.99
C GLY A 53 4.30 -20.13 15.67
N GLU A 54 5.58 -20.29 16.00
CA GLU A 54 6.61 -19.27 15.75
C GLU A 54 6.80 -18.96 14.26
N ASN A 55 6.52 -19.94 13.40
CA ASN A 55 6.56 -19.82 11.93
C ASN A 55 5.37 -19.06 11.34
N GLY A 56 4.47 -18.53 12.17
CA GLY A 56 3.29 -17.80 11.73
C GLY A 56 2.13 -18.69 11.27
N LEU A 57 2.32 -19.99 11.04
CA LEU A 57 1.25 -20.92 10.69
C LEU A 57 0.42 -21.34 11.91
N LEU A 58 -0.79 -21.81 11.67
CA LEU A 58 -1.65 -22.33 12.74
C LEU A 58 -1.17 -23.72 13.19
N GLU A 59 -0.82 -23.82 14.48
CA GLU A 59 -0.44 -25.07 15.14
C GLU A 59 -1.66 -25.95 15.43
N TYR A 60 -2.75 -25.31 15.83
CA TYR A 60 -4.03 -25.97 15.98
C TYR A 60 -5.21 -25.02 15.81
N ILE A 61 -6.35 -25.61 15.47
CA ILE A 61 -7.67 -24.98 15.49
C ILE A 61 -8.55 -25.84 16.40
N GLU A 62 -9.37 -25.20 17.23
CA GLU A 62 -10.37 -25.87 18.03
C GLU A 62 -11.75 -25.25 17.79
N ILE A 63 -12.68 -26.08 17.35
CA ILE A 63 -14.04 -25.71 16.99
C ILE A 63 -14.96 -26.43 17.98
N ASN A 64 -15.61 -25.67 18.83
CA ASN A 64 -16.60 -26.16 19.78
C ASN A 64 -17.99 -25.76 19.27
N VAL A 65 -18.83 -26.74 18.94
CA VAL A 65 -20.23 -26.52 18.56
C VAL A 65 -21.11 -27.41 19.42
N ASN A 66 -22.03 -26.83 20.19
CA ASN A 66 -22.90 -27.57 21.10
C ASN A 66 -22.14 -28.51 22.05
N LYS A 67 -21.02 -28.04 22.60
CA LYS A 67 -20.08 -28.79 23.48
C LYS A 67 -19.30 -29.92 22.81
N ILE A 68 -19.46 -30.15 21.51
CA ILE A 68 -18.62 -31.08 20.75
C ILE A 68 -17.37 -30.36 20.31
N GLN A 69 -16.23 -30.83 20.81
CA GLN A 69 -14.92 -30.29 20.48
C GLN A 69 -14.34 -31.01 19.27
N THR A 70 -14.05 -30.24 18.22
CA THR A 70 -13.28 -30.67 17.05
C THR A 70 -11.95 -29.94 17.04
N ARG A 71 -10.85 -30.68 17.16
CA ARG A 71 -9.49 -30.15 17.20
C ARG A 71 -8.71 -30.58 15.97
N ILE A 72 -8.12 -29.63 15.27
CA ILE A 72 -7.29 -29.84 14.08
C ILE A 72 -5.86 -29.48 14.45
N LEU A 73 -4.90 -30.35 14.16
CA LEU A 73 -3.47 -30.12 14.43
C LEU A 73 -2.73 -29.71 13.14
N TYR A 74 -1.54 -29.11 13.32
CA TYR A 74 -0.66 -28.58 12.26
C TYR A 74 -0.38 -29.56 11.11
N ASN A 75 -0.38 -30.86 11.40
CA ASN A 75 -0.14 -31.93 10.42
C ASN A 75 -1.42 -32.38 9.69
N GLY A 76 -2.54 -31.68 9.87
CA GLY A 76 -3.83 -32.00 9.26
C GLY A 76 -4.64 -33.10 9.96
N THR A 77 -4.16 -33.67 11.07
CA THR A 77 -4.96 -34.64 11.84
C THR A 77 -6.13 -33.97 12.56
N ILE A 78 -7.29 -34.64 12.53
CA ILE A 78 -8.54 -34.14 13.09
C ILE A 78 -8.98 -35.06 14.22
N PHE A 79 -9.28 -34.47 15.37
CA PHE A 79 -9.84 -35.13 16.54
C PHE A 79 -11.25 -34.60 16.81
N VAL A 80 -12.21 -35.48 17.02
CA VAL A 80 -13.55 -35.14 17.51
C VAL A 80 -13.73 -35.83 18.85
N GLU A 81 -14.00 -35.06 19.91
CA GLU A 81 -14.08 -35.56 21.29
C GLU A 81 -12.88 -36.44 21.68
N GLN A 82 -11.67 -35.96 21.35
CA GLN A 82 -10.39 -36.64 21.59
C GLN A 82 -10.16 -37.94 20.79
N ARG A 83 -11.04 -38.30 19.86
CA ARG A 83 -10.85 -39.45 18.96
C ARG A 83 -10.41 -38.97 17.59
N MET A 84 -9.33 -39.55 17.08
CA MET A 84 -8.88 -39.28 15.72
C MET A 84 -9.92 -39.78 14.72
N VAL A 85 -10.28 -38.95 13.73
CA VAL A 85 -11.28 -39.27 12.71
C VAL A 85 -10.68 -39.20 11.31
N SER A 86 -11.22 -39.99 10.39
CA SER A 86 -10.95 -39.90 8.95
C SER A 86 -12.09 -39.17 8.25
N LEU A 87 -11.77 -38.45 7.18
CA LEU A 87 -12.77 -37.78 6.36
C LEU A 87 -13.34 -38.72 5.27
N PRO A 88 -14.63 -38.59 4.90
CA PRO A 88 -15.62 -37.73 5.53
C PRO A 88 -16.03 -38.27 6.91
N TYR A 89 -16.41 -37.37 7.80
CA TYR A 89 -16.85 -37.70 9.15
C TYR A 89 -18.20 -37.04 9.45
N ASP A 90 -19.15 -37.87 9.84
CA ASP A 90 -20.50 -37.47 10.23
C ASP A 90 -20.70 -37.59 11.74
N HIS A 91 -21.23 -36.52 12.32
CA HIS A 91 -21.67 -36.47 13.70
C HIS A 91 -23.04 -35.79 13.77
N THR A 92 -23.80 -36.00 14.84
CA THR A 92 -25.14 -35.46 15.01
C THR A 92 -25.22 -33.93 14.79
N TYR A 93 -24.14 -33.20 15.09
CA TYR A 93 -24.08 -31.73 15.03
C TYR A 93 -23.17 -31.16 13.94
N GLN A 94 -22.41 -32.00 13.23
CA GLN A 94 -21.40 -31.53 12.28
C GLN A 94 -21.10 -32.58 11.21
N HIS A 95 -20.80 -32.10 10.01
CA HIS A 95 -20.31 -32.89 8.89
C HIS A 95 -18.96 -32.33 8.46
N VAL A 96 -17.91 -33.16 8.48
CA VAL A 96 -16.55 -32.78 8.10
C VAL A 96 -16.14 -33.52 6.83
N PHE A 97 -15.73 -32.80 5.79
CA PHE A 97 -15.49 -33.39 4.48
C PHE A 97 -14.45 -32.59 3.67
N GLN A 98 -13.91 -33.23 2.63
CA GLN A 98 -13.00 -32.57 1.70
C GLN A 98 -13.77 -31.59 0.80
N TYR A 99 -13.28 -30.35 0.70
CA TYR A 99 -13.88 -29.27 -0.09
C TYR A 99 -12.81 -28.65 -0.99
N GLY A 100 -12.59 -29.26 -2.16
CA GLY A 100 -11.49 -28.91 -3.06
C GLY A 100 -10.13 -29.17 -2.40
N ILE A 101 -9.25 -28.17 -2.43
CA ILE A 101 -7.94 -28.20 -1.75
C ILE A 101 -8.05 -27.99 -0.22
N ASN A 102 -9.24 -27.68 0.29
CA ASN A 102 -9.49 -27.37 1.70
C ASN A 102 -10.27 -28.50 2.38
N THR A 103 -10.32 -28.45 3.70
CA THR A 103 -11.28 -29.23 4.49
C THR A 103 -12.36 -28.30 5.02
N LYS A 104 -13.60 -28.79 5.04
CA LYS A 104 -14.77 -28.04 5.49
C LYS A 104 -15.52 -28.80 6.57
N LEU A 105 -15.80 -28.11 7.68
CA LEU A 105 -16.78 -28.50 8.69
C LEU A 105 -18.05 -27.68 8.46
N ARG A 106 -19.17 -28.36 8.25
CA ARG A 106 -20.50 -27.75 8.21
C ARG A 106 -21.27 -28.12 9.47
N SER A 107 -21.74 -27.13 10.21
CA SER A 107 -22.63 -27.39 11.35
C SER A 107 -24.03 -27.77 10.85
N THR A 108 -24.66 -28.74 11.50
CA THR A 108 -26.07 -29.11 11.24
C THR A 108 -27.03 -28.37 12.16
N VAL A 109 -26.51 -27.71 13.20
CA VAL A 109 -27.28 -27.01 14.25
C VAL A 109 -27.10 -25.49 14.23
N LEU A 110 -26.07 -25.00 13.53
CA LEU A 110 -25.80 -23.58 13.32
C LEU A 110 -25.63 -23.29 11.83
N PRO A 111 -26.07 -22.13 11.33
CA PRO A 111 -25.86 -21.70 9.95
C PRO A 111 -24.43 -21.17 9.75
N LEU A 112 -23.46 -22.06 9.95
CA LEU A 112 -22.03 -21.80 10.01
C LEU A 112 -21.28 -22.93 9.30
N SER A 113 -20.30 -22.54 8.50
CA SER A 113 -19.25 -23.41 8.01
C SER A 113 -17.86 -22.91 8.43
N VAL A 114 -16.97 -23.83 8.77
CA VAL A 114 -15.56 -23.55 9.04
C VAL A 114 -14.72 -24.27 7.98
N ILE A 115 -13.83 -23.53 7.32
CA ILE A 115 -13.03 -24.02 6.20
C ILE A 115 -11.57 -23.76 6.53
N TRP A 116 -10.70 -24.74 6.37
CA TRP A 116 -9.26 -24.55 6.58
C TRP A 116 -8.43 -25.23 5.50
N SER A 117 -7.21 -24.70 5.33
CA SER A 117 -6.23 -25.22 4.38
C SER A 117 -4.96 -25.61 5.11
N SER A 118 -4.57 -26.88 5.02
CA SER A 118 -3.35 -27.40 5.64
C SER A 118 -2.24 -27.50 4.59
N VAL A 119 -1.06 -27.00 4.93
CA VAL A 119 0.19 -27.19 4.19
C VAL A 119 1.14 -28.04 5.03
N GLY A 120 2.13 -28.71 4.43
CA GLY A 120 2.89 -29.77 5.10
C GLY A 120 3.54 -29.43 6.46
N VAL A 121 3.68 -28.15 6.80
CA VAL A 121 4.29 -27.65 8.06
C VAL A 121 3.32 -26.87 8.97
N GLY A 122 2.03 -26.79 8.64
CA GLY A 122 1.04 -26.09 9.45
C GLY A 122 -0.26 -25.77 8.70
N ILE A 123 -1.20 -25.12 9.39
CA ILE A 123 -2.45 -24.69 8.75
C ILE A 123 -2.27 -23.24 8.27
N ASP A 124 -2.41 -23.01 6.97
CA ASP A 124 -2.13 -21.73 6.31
C ASP A 124 -3.27 -20.72 6.48
N SER A 125 -4.50 -21.20 6.38
CA SER A 125 -5.67 -20.33 6.48
C SER A 125 -6.87 -21.01 7.12
N LEU A 126 -7.71 -20.20 7.77
CA LEU A 126 -8.94 -20.58 8.45
C LEU A 126 -10.01 -19.54 8.18
N TRP A 127 -11.15 -19.97 7.64
CA TRP A 127 -12.27 -19.12 7.27
C TRP A 127 -13.52 -19.58 8.01
N VAL A 128 -14.28 -18.61 8.51
CA VAL A 128 -15.58 -18.81 9.12
C VAL A 128 -16.61 -18.14 8.22
N GLN A 129 -17.54 -18.93 7.69
CA GLN A 129 -18.59 -18.47 6.80
C GLN A 129 -19.95 -18.65 7.47
N LEU A 130 -20.72 -17.58 7.55
CA LEU A 130 -22.10 -17.62 8.05
C LEU A 130 -23.05 -17.76 6.86
N GLU A 131 -24.03 -18.67 6.94
CA GLU A 131 -25.05 -18.88 5.89
C GLU A 131 -26.20 -17.86 6.00
N GLN A 132 -26.28 -17.12 7.12
CA GLN A 132 -27.22 -16.01 7.36
C GLN A 132 -26.58 -14.95 8.28
N GLU A 133 -27.13 -13.74 8.31
CA GLU A 133 -26.68 -12.67 9.20
C GLU A 133 -26.91 -13.06 10.68
N LEU A 134 -25.85 -13.54 11.34
CA LEU A 134 -25.85 -13.83 12.77
C LEU A 134 -25.27 -12.63 13.52
N VAL A 135 -26.16 -11.85 14.14
CA VAL A 135 -25.86 -10.46 14.56
C VAL A 135 -25.71 -10.29 16.08
N LEU A 136 -26.39 -11.10 16.90
CA LEU A 136 -26.51 -10.84 18.33
C LEU A 136 -25.50 -11.64 19.16
N GLY A 137 -24.67 -10.93 19.92
CA GLY A 137 -23.79 -11.53 20.93
C GLY A 137 -22.45 -12.07 20.44
N MET A 138 -22.10 -11.89 19.16
CA MET A 138 -20.77 -12.29 18.67
C MET A 138 -19.65 -11.51 19.38
N THR A 139 -18.59 -12.24 19.70
CA THR A 139 -17.36 -11.78 20.37
C THR A 139 -16.15 -12.48 19.73
N GLY A 140 -14.94 -11.99 19.99
CA GLY A 140 -13.72 -12.51 19.37
C GLY A 140 -13.23 -11.65 18.20
N LEU A 141 -12.15 -12.11 17.57
CA LEU A 141 -11.40 -11.34 16.56
C LEU A 141 -12.17 -11.06 15.27
N CYS A 142 -13.17 -11.88 14.91
CA CYS A 142 -14.01 -11.66 13.73
C CYS A 142 -14.98 -10.49 13.84
N GLY A 143 -15.16 -9.92 15.04
CA GLY A 143 -16.07 -8.80 15.28
C GLY A 143 -17.56 -9.13 15.03
N ARG A 144 -18.40 -8.10 15.08
CA ARG A 144 -19.84 -8.20 14.74
C ARG A 144 -20.07 -7.69 13.30
N PRO A 145 -20.98 -8.29 12.52
CA PRO A 145 -21.27 -7.85 11.15
C PRO A 145 -21.82 -6.41 11.06
N ASP A 146 -22.65 -5.99 12.02
CA ASP A 146 -23.45 -4.76 11.95
C ASP A 146 -22.89 -3.57 12.74
N ILE A 147 -21.77 -3.77 13.44
CA ILE A 147 -21.13 -2.73 14.23
C ILE A 147 -19.75 -2.47 13.63
N LEU A 148 -19.43 -1.19 13.40
CA LEU A 148 -18.06 -0.70 13.31
C LEU A 148 -17.39 -0.97 14.67
N VAL A 149 -17.00 -2.22 14.90
CA VAL A 149 -16.33 -2.61 16.14
C VAL A 149 -14.92 -2.03 16.06
N ARG A 150 -14.73 -0.91 16.78
CA ARG A 150 -13.43 -0.54 17.32
C ARG A 150 -12.93 -1.74 18.10
N ILE A 151 -11.78 -2.30 17.74
CA ILE A 151 -11.08 -3.25 18.59
C ILE A 151 -10.63 -2.47 19.83
N GLN A 152 -11.50 -2.39 20.84
CA GLN A 152 -11.06 -2.13 22.20
C GLN A 152 -10.53 -3.45 22.73
N CYS A 153 -9.22 -3.61 22.66
CA CYS A 153 -8.55 -4.60 23.50
C CYS A 153 -8.95 -4.32 24.94
N ALA A 154 -9.77 -5.19 25.53
CA ALA A 154 -10.02 -5.21 26.97
C ALA A 154 -8.76 -5.77 27.67
N SER A 155 -7.69 -4.99 27.62
CA SER A 155 -6.56 -5.07 28.52
C SER A 155 -6.19 -3.64 28.90
N SER A 156 -6.99 -3.07 29.81
CA SER A 156 -6.71 -1.82 30.56
C SER A 156 -6.28 -0.62 29.71
N ALA A 157 -7.24 0.24 29.38
CA ALA A 157 -7.09 1.68 29.17
C ALA A 157 -5.65 2.17 28.87
N HIS A 158 -5.17 1.97 27.64
CA HIS A 158 -4.13 2.79 27.02
C HIS A 158 -4.27 2.73 25.49
N PRO A 159 -4.01 3.83 24.77
CA PRO A 159 -4.09 3.91 23.31
C PRO A 159 -3.17 2.88 22.65
N VAL A 160 -3.52 2.45 21.44
CA VAL A 160 -2.78 1.47 20.63
C VAL A 160 -1.39 2.02 20.35
N ARG A 161 -0.42 1.70 21.21
CA ARG A 161 0.99 2.01 21.00
C ARG A 161 1.53 1.10 19.89
N ILE A 162 2.19 1.68 18.89
CA ILE A 162 3.08 0.95 17.97
C ILE A 162 4.09 0.19 18.83
N GLN A 163 3.92 -1.13 18.95
CA GLN A 163 4.77 -1.98 19.77
C GLN A 163 6.04 -2.33 19.01
N CYS A 164 7.17 -1.83 19.51
CA CYS A 164 8.48 -2.21 19.04
C CYS A 164 8.91 -3.59 19.55
N ALA A 165 9.73 -4.27 18.76
CA ALA A 165 10.43 -5.50 19.12
C ALA A 165 11.45 -5.36 20.28
N SER A 166 11.53 -4.20 20.94
CA SER A 166 12.51 -3.87 21.99
C SER A 166 11.92 -3.75 23.40
N SER A 167 10.65 -4.10 23.62
CA SER A 167 10.15 -4.25 24.99
C SER A 167 10.58 -5.59 25.57
N ALA A 168 11.23 -5.56 26.74
CA ALA A 168 11.29 -6.75 27.59
C ALA A 168 9.86 -7.13 27.98
N HIS A 169 9.48 -8.37 27.71
CA HIS A 169 8.15 -8.90 27.94
C HIS A 169 8.21 -10.00 29.00
N VAL A 170 7.41 -9.88 30.06
CA VAL A 170 7.19 -10.96 31.04
C VAL A 170 5.73 -11.41 30.95
N CYS A 171 5.51 -12.67 30.61
CA CYS A 171 4.19 -13.28 30.65
C CYS A 171 3.92 -13.79 32.06
N ASN A 172 2.85 -13.29 32.70
CA ASN A 172 2.42 -13.78 34.00
C ASN A 172 0.90 -14.08 33.94
N ASN A 173 0.53 -15.35 34.15
CA ASN A 173 -0.86 -15.82 34.15
C ASN A 173 -1.69 -15.38 32.93
N GLY A 174 -1.11 -15.48 31.72
CA GLY A 174 -1.81 -15.15 30.47
C GLY A 174 -1.96 -13.65 30.18
N LYS A 175 -1.33 -12.77 30.97
CA LYS A 175 -1.29 -11.32 30.73
C LYS A 175 0.15 -10.86 30.47
N TRP A 176 0.33 -10.05 29.44
CA TRP A 176 1.62 -9.43 29.12
C TRP A 176 1.92 -8.26 30.07
N ILE A 177 3.08 -8.31 30.72
CA ILE A 177 3.69 -7.17 31.40
C ILE A 177 4.78 -6.63 30.46
N CYS A 178 4.50 -5.52 29.79
CA CYS A 178 5.41 -4.88 28.84
C CYS A 178 6.15 -3.72 29.51
N SER A 179 7.46 -3.64 29.29
CA SER A 179 8.24 -2.43 29.59
C SER A 179 7.81 -1.27 28.70
N GLN A 180 7.72 -0.06 29.25
CA GLN A 180 7.33 1.15 28.52
C GLN A 180 8.50 1.72 27.69
N ASN A 181 9.06 0.94 26.78
CA ASN A 181 10.00 1.49 25.81
C ASN A 181 9.21 2.17 24.68
N SER A 182 9.29 3.50 24.61
CA SER A 182 8.71 4.28 23.51
C SER A 182 9.65 4.21 22.32
N CYS A 183 9.12 3.74 21.19
CA CYS A 183 9.81 3.92 19.93
C CYS A 183 9.57 5.30 19.35
N PRO A 184 10.55 5.89 18.66
CA PRO A 184 10.33 7.16 17.99
C PRO A 184 9.31 6.96 16.87
N SER A 185 8.11 7.54 17.05
CA SER A 185 7.14 7.69 15.97
C SER A 185 7.74 8.55 14.86
N ARG A 186 7.49 8.15 13.61
CA ARG A 186 8.09 8.78 12.45
C ARG A 186 7.04 8.94 11.36
N CYS A 187 6.81 10.19 10.95
CA CYS A 187 6.04 10.45 9.74
C CYS A 187 6.92 10.14 8.53
N VAL A 188 6.35 9.47 7.54
CA VAL A 188 7.04 9.03 6.32
C VAL A 188 6.25 9.49 5.11
N ILE A 189 6.89 10.20 4.19
CA ILE A 189 6.28 10.66 2.94
C ILE A 189 7.16 10.19 1.78
N GLU A 190 6.62 9.25 1.01
CA GLU A 190 7.31 8.57 -0.09
C GLU A 190 6.49 8.72 -1.37
N GLY A 191 6.85 9.69 -2.22
CA GLY A 191 6.05 10.04 -3.40
C GLY A 191 4.66 10.51 -2.97
N GLN A 192 3.60 9.85 -3.44
CA GLN A 192 2.23 10.15 -3.04
C GLN A 192 1.78 9.50 -1.72
N PHE A 193 2.58 8.59 -1.14
CA PHE A 193 2.18 7.83 0.05
C PHE A 193 2.64 8.54 1.33
N VAL A 194 1.75 8.58 2.31
CA VAL A 194 2.01 9.17 3.64
C VAL A 194 1.74 8.12 4.70
N THR A 195 2.63 8.02 5.68
CA THR A 195 2.42 7.37 6.97
C THR A 195 2.50 8.45 8.04
N THR A 196 1.43 8.64 8.82
CA THR A 196 1.37 9.61 9.93
C THR A 196 2.30 9.21 11.08
N PHE A 197 2.50 10.10 12.05
CA PHE A 197 3.26 9.76 13.27
C PHE A 197 2.66 8.58 14.04
N ASP A 198 1.34 8.40 13.97
CA ASP A 198 0.61 7.34 14.68
C ASP A 198 0.42 6.07 13.83
N GLY A 199 0.96 6.08 12.60
CA GLY A 199 1.07 4.91 11.73
C GLY A 199 -0.05 4.75 10.70
N LYS A 200 -0.95 5.73 10.57
CA LYS A 200 -2.02 5.70 9.56
C LYS A 200 -1.45 5.95 8.18
N GLN A 201 -1.81 5.09 7.23
CA GLN A 201 -1.30 5.13 5.86
C GLN A 201 -2.37 5.55 4.86
N TYR A 202 -2.01 6.40 3.91
CA TYR A 202 -2.89 6.85 2.84
C TYR A 202 -2.09 7.41 1.65
N ALA A 203 -2.80 7.75 0.56
CA ALA A 203 -2.21 8.36 -0.63
C ALA A 203 -2.81 9.75 -0.89
N LEU A 204 -1.98 10.67 -1.36
CA LEU A 204 -2.38 12.03 -1.74
C LEU A 204 -3.15 12.03 -3.07
N PRO A 205 -4.19 12.87 -3.20
CA PRO A 205 -5.09 12.83 -4.37
C PRO A 205 -4.62 13.69 -5.56
N GLY A 206 -3.67 14.60 -5.34
CA GLY A 206 -3.24 15.57 -6.37
C GLY A 206 -1.77 15.97 -6.24
N LYS A 207 -1.18 16.37 -7.35
CA LYS A 207 0.19 16.90 -7.50
C LYS A 207 0.21 18.39 -7.13
N CYS A 208 0.16 18.68 -5.84
CA CYS A 208 0.05 20.05 -5.32
C CYS A 208 1.15 20.34 -4.29
N THR A 209 1.14 21.56 -3.76
CA THR A 209 1.89 21.87 -2.54
C THR A 209 1.02 21.53 -1.33
N TYR A 210 1.55 20.77 -0.37
CA TYR A 210 0.84 20.43 0.86
C TYR A 210 1.64 20.80 2.10
N MET A 211 0.93 21.12 3.18
CA MET A 211 1.51 21.26 4.52
C MET A 211 1.72 19.86 5.11
N ALA A 212 2.96 19.37 5.09
CA ALA A 212 3.30 18.05 5.62
C ALA A 212 3.19 18.03 7.15
N SER A 213 3.79 19.00 7.82
CA SER A 213 3.67 19.20 9.26
C SER A 213 3.90 20.66 9.61
N LYS A 214 3.04 21.20 10.47
CA LYS A 214 3.13 22.52 11.06
C LYS A 214 3.11 22.36 12.57
N GLY A 215 4.05 23.00 13.26
CA GLY A 215 4.03 23.13 14.70
C GLY A 215 4.21 24.57 15.12
N PHE A 216 4.46 24.79 16.41
CA PHE A 216 4.64 26.14 16.96
C PHE A 216 5.85 26.86 16.33
N ASN A 217 6.98 26.16 16.19
CA ASN A 217 8.24 26.72 15.71
C ASN A 217 8.67 26.17 14.34
N TRP A 218 7.78 25.52 13.57
CA TRP A 218 8.17 25.00 12.26
C TRP A 218 7.02 24.89 11.29
N THR A 219 7.35 24.95 10.01
CA THR A 219 6.49 24.52 8.91
C THR A 219 7.31 23.66 7.97
N ILE A 220 6.72 22.55 7.53
CA ILE A 220 7.28 21.65 6.54
C ILE A 220 6.24 21.49 5.44
N SER A 221 6.62 21.85 4.22
CA SER A 221 5.77 21.66 3.05
C SER A 221 6.46 20.81 1.99
N ILE A 222 5.65 20.06 1.25
CA ILE A 222 6.08 19.25 0.12
C ILE A 222 5.46 19.81 -1.15
N HIS A 223 6.25 19.92 -2.20
CA HIS A 223 5.84 20.40 -3.51
C HIS A 223 6.03 19.30 -4.54
N PHE A 224 4.94 18.87 -5.17
CA PHE A 224 4.96 17.86 -6.22
C PHE A 224 5.46 18.41 -7.55
N SER A 225 6.05 17.53 -8.36
CA SER A 225 6.31 17.78 -9.77
C SER A 225 5.00 17.96 -10.54
N GLU A 226 4.97 18.90 -11.49
CA GLU A 226 3.82 19.07 -12.39
C GLU A 226 3.66 17.86 -13.32
N ARG A 227 4.76 17.19 -13.67
CA ARG A 227 4.81 16.09 -14.64
C ARG A 227 4.51 14.74 -14.00
N THR A 228 5.08 14.47 -12.84
CA THR A 228 5.11 13.14 -12.20
C THR A 228 4.51 13.19 -10.80
N SER A 229 4.02 12.05 -10.29
CA SER A 229 3.53 11.92 -8.90
C SER A 229 4.68 11.82 -7.87
N SER A 230 5.75 12.57 -8.10
CA SER A 230 6.94 12.61 -7.23
C SER A 230 7.11 13.98 -6.61
N ILE A 231 7.71 14.00 -5.43
CA ILE A 231 8.04 15.24 -4.72
C ILE A 231 9.22 15.90 -5.44
N GLN A 232 9.07 17.16 -5.83
CA GLN A 232 10.12 17.93 -6.47
C GLN A 232 10.92 18.74 -5.45
N ASN A 233 10.25 19.31 -4.45
CA ASN A 233 10.90 20.08 -3.40
C ASN A 233 10.28 19.79 -2.02
N VAL A 234 11.12 19.79 -0.99
CA VAL A 234 10.69 19.92 0.42
C VAL A 234 11.16 21.27 0.92
N PHE A 235 10.28 22.02 1.58
CA PHE A 235 10.63 23.27 2.26
C PHE A 235 10.48 23.09 3.75
N LEU A 236 11.53 23.49 4.49
CA LEU A 236 11.53 23.52 5.95
C LEU A 236 11.81 24.95 6.40
N GLN A 237 10.93 25.50 7.23
CA GLN A 237 11.12 26.78 7.88
C GLN A 237 11.07 26.58 9.39
N ILE A 238 12.05 27.14 10.10
CA ILE A 238 12.17 27.02 11.56
C ILE A 238 11.99 28.43 12.18
N TYR A 239 11.24 28.51 13.27
CA TYR A 239 10.76 29.72 13.96
C TYR A 239 9.89 30.67 13.12
N GLN A 240 9.38 30.24 11.97
CA GLN A 240 8.49 31.03 11.08
C GLN A 240 9.02 32.44 10.73
N VAL A 241 10.34 32.64 10.76
CA VAL A 241 10.99 33.93 10.43
C VAL A 241 11.08 34.08 8.90
N LEU A 242 10.82 35.29 8.38
CA LEU A 242 11.11 35.62 6.98
C LEU A 242 12.60 35.41 6.72
N PHE A 243 12.95 34.64 5.67
CA PHE A 243 14.34 34.30 5.30
C PHE A 243 15.02 33.32 6.28
N ASN A 244 14.41 32.15 6.52
CA ASN A 244 15.04 31.03 7.23
C ASN A 244 14.51 29.70 6.67
N THR A 245 14.63 29.53 5.35
CA THR A 245 14.02 28.42 4.61
C THR A 245 15.09 27.51 4.03
N TYR A 246 15.04 26.25 4.44
CA TYR A 246 15.77 25.18 3.78
C TYR A 246 14.93 24.63 2.64
N ARG A 247 15.55 24.47 1.47
CA ARG A 247 14.94 23.84 0.30
C ARG A 247 15.75 22.60 -0.07
N PHE A 248 15.08 21.46 -0.08
CA PHE A 248 15.65 20.21 -0.55
C PHE A 248 15.08 19.89 -1.92
N SER A 249 15.92 19.51 -2.86
CA SER A 249 15.58 19.09 -4.21
C SER A 249 16.52 17.97 -4.66
N HIS A 250 16.33 17.47 -5.89
CA HIS A 250 17.14 16.37 -6.40
C HIS A 250 18.65 16.70 -6.32
N ASN A 251 19.39 15.90 -5.56
CA ASN A 251 20.83 16.06 -5.27
C ASN A 251 21.27 17.46 -4.77
N SER A 252 20.37 18.26 -4.18
CA SER A 252 20.74 19.58 -3.70
C SER A 252 19.95 19.95 -2.45
N VAL A 253 20.63 20.63 -1.53
CA VAL A 253 20.03 21.28 -0.37
C VAL A 253 20.53 22.72 -0.32
N GLN A 254 19.60 23.66 -0.19
CA GLN A 254 19.87 25.09 -0.16
C GLN A 254 19.33 25.67 1.14
N PHE A 255 20.10 26.54 1.76
CA PHE A 255 19.62 27.44 2.79
C PHE A 255 19.48 28.82 2.17
N GLU A 256 18.24 29.31 2.08
CA GLU A 256 17.87 30.49 1.30
C GLU A 256 18.26 30.38 -0.18
N LYS A 257 19.44 30.89 -0.55
CA LYS A 257 20.01 30.86 -1.91
C LYS A 257 21.40 30.22 -1.96
N GLU A 258 21.95 29.83 -0.82
CA GLU A 258 23.27 29.21 -0.74
C GLU A 258 23.14 27.69 -0.66
N GLU A 259 23.95 27.01 -1.47
CA GLU A 259 23.98 25.55 -1.49
C GLU A 259 24.81 24.99 -0.33
N ILE A 260 24.23 24.03 0.39
CA ILE A 260 24.92 23.30 1.46
C ILE A 260 25.59 22.06 0.84
N ARG A 261 26.92 22.09 0.73
CA ARG A 261 27.69 20.99 0.12
C ARG A 261 28.01 19.85 1.08
N GLU A 262 28.24 20.15 2.35
CA GLU A 262 28.61 19.15 3.36
C GLU A 262 27.83 19.35 4.65
N LEU A 263 28.06 20.48 5.32
CA LEU A 263 27.47 20.84 6.61
C LEU A 263 27.10 22.32 6.61
N HIS A 264 25.97 22.62 7.22
CA HIS A 264 25.55 23.95 7.61
C HIS A 264 25.06 23.90 9.06
N GLN A 265 25.52 24.85 9.87
CA GLN A 265 25.15 24.94 11.27
C GLN A 265 24.67 26.35 11.58
N SER A 266 23.50 26.43 12.21
CA SER A 266 22.93 27.64 12.80
C SER A 266 22.58 27.38 14.27
N ASP A 267 22.10 28.41 14.97
CA ASP A 267 21.59 28.28 16.35
C ASP A 267 20.36 27.35 16.44
N ASN A 268 19.64 27.21 15.33
CA ASN A 268 18.34 26.53 15.28
C ASN A 268 18.44 25.11 14.72
N ALA A 269 19.38 24.87 13.81
CA ALA A 269 19.52 23.59 13.14
C ALA A 269 20.94 23.31 12.66
N MET A 270 21.29 22.03 12.68
CA MET A 270 22.44 21.45 12.00
C MET A 270 21.94 20.63 10.82
N VAL A 271 22.38 20.97 9.61
CA VAL A 271 21.99 20.33 8.35
C VAL A 271 23.24 19.77 7.68
N PHE A 272 23.29 18.47 7.39
CA PHE A 272 24.46 17.86 6.77
C PHE A 272 24.12 16.67 5.89
N TRP A 273 24.97 16.43 4.89
CA TRP A 273 24.94 15.22 4.08
C TRP A 273 25.47 14.05 4.90
N GLN A 274 24.62 13.08 5.20
CA GLN A 274 25.02 11.82 5.84
C GLN A 274 25.65 10.87 4.81
N SER A 275 25.18 10.93 3.57
CA SER A 275 25.71 10.22 2.41
C SER A 275 25.37 10.98 1.14
N SER A 276 25.80 10.53 -0.03
CA SER A 276 25.47 11.17 -1.32
C SER A 276 23.97 11.22 -1.65
N MET A 277 23.11 10.53 -0.90
CA MET A 277 21.67 10.45 -1.15
C MET A 277 20.82 10.95 0.02
N TYR A 278 21.39 11.15 1.20
CA TYR A 278 20.64 11.45 2.42
C TYR A 278 21.19 12.69 3.13
N VAL A 279 20.28 13.63 3.40
CA VAL A 279 20.54 14.82 4.21
C VAL A 279 19.85 14.66 5.56
N GLN A 280 20.57 14.96 6.63
CA GLN A 280 20.07 14.98 8.00
C GLN A 280 19.88 16.43 8.47
N VAL A 281 18.79 16.67 9.18
CA VAL A 281 18.52 17.92 9.90
C VAL A 281 18.29 17.58 11.36
N LEU A 282 19.10 18.17 12.23
CA LEU A 282 18.97 18.09 13.68
C LEU A 282 18.64 19.47 14.20
N THR A 283 17.46 19.64 14.79
CA THR A 283 17.06 20.93 15.36
C THR A 283 17.46 21.06 16.83
N SER A 284 17.60 22.29 17.31
CA SER A 284 17.93 22.57 18.71
C SER A 284 16.86 22.10 19.71
N PHE A 285 15.61 21.97 19.28
CA PHE A 285 14.50 21.46 20.09
C PHE A 285 14.27 19.95 19.96
N GLY A 286 15.15 19.22 19.26
CA GLY A 286 15.15 17.75 19.26
C GLY A 286 14.36 17.07 18.12
N MET A 287 13.70 17.82 17.25
CA MET A 287 13.17 17.29 15.99
C MET A 287 14.31 16.87 15.07
N LYS A 288 14.15 15.70 14.44
CA LYS A 288 15.08 15.13 13.47
C LYS A 288 14.36 14.92 12.14
N ILE A 289 14.94 15.40 11.05
CA ILE A 289 14.42 15.19 9.70
C ILE A 289 15.49 14.50 8.88
N GLN A 290 15.11 13.47 8.14
CA GLN A 290 15.94 12.87 7.11
C GLN A 290 15.25 13.08 5.76
N VAL A 291 15.99 13.60 4.79
CA VAL A 291 15.52 13.74 3.42
C VAL A 291 16.40 12.88 2.53
N GLN A 292 15.80 11.93 1.84
CA GLN A 292 16.45 11.26 0.72
C GLN A 292 16.30 12.16 -0.51
N THR A 293 17.37 12.45 -1.22
CA THR A 293 17.37 13.35 -2.40
C THR A 293 17.54 12.61 -3.72
N SER A 294 17.83 11.31 -3.69
CA SER A 294 18.04 10.45 -4.87
C SER A 294 17.74 8.97 -4.55
N PRO A 295 17.13 8.19 -5.47
CA PRO A 295 16.67 8.60 -6.80
C PRO A 295 15.46 9.53 -6.77
N ASP A 296 14.63 9.42 -5.73
CA ASP A 296 13.45 10.26 -5.51
C ASP A 296 13.55 11.04 -4.20
N LEU A 297 12.86 12.18 -4.13
CA LEU A 297 12.70 12.89 -2.86
C LEU A 297 11.76 12.12 -1.92
N GLN A 298 12.25 11.79 -0.74
CA GLN A 298 11.46 11.18 0.33
C GLN A 298 11.74 11.91 1.64
N LEU A 299 10.69 12.12 2.42
CA LEU A 299 10.75 12.92 3.64
C LEU A 299 10.39 12.05 4.85
N TYR A 300 11.23 12.15 5.86
CA TYR A 300 11.05 11.44 7.10
C TYR A 300 11.20 12.37 8.30
N ILE A 301 10.19 12.45 9.16
CA ILE A 301 10.16 13.38 10.29
C ILE A 301 10.04 12.58 11.58
N THR A 302 10.93 12.83 12.54
CA THR A 302 10.87 12.25 13.89
C THR A 302 10.82 13.39 14.90
N LEU A 303 9.76 13.41 15.71
CA LEU A 303 9.56 14.42 16.75
C LEU A 303 9.99 13.89 18.12
N PRO A 304 10.45 14.78 19.02
CA PRO A 304 10.67 14.41 20.42
C PRO A 304 9.33 14.30 21.15
N GLN A 305 9.31 13.57 22.27
CA GLN A 305 8.09 13.37 23.08
C GLN A 305 7.48 14.67 23.62
N SER A 306 8.23 15.77 23.66
CA SER A 306 7.70 17.08 24.07
C SER A 306 6.65 17.65 23.12
N GLU A 307 6.60 17.16 21.87
CA GLU A 307 5.69 17.66 20.82
C GLU A 307 4.43 16.79 20.64
N VAL A 308 4.15 15.86 21.54
CA VAL A 308 2.96 14.99 21.46
C VAL A 308 1.68 15.84 21.44
N GLY A 309 0.81 15.61 20.46
CA GLY A 309 -0.45 16.34 20.29
C GLY A 309 -0.34 17.75 19.72
N MET A 310 0.88 18.26 19.48
CA MET A 310 1.12 19.62 18.99
C MET A 310 1.10 19.80 17.47
N PRO A 311 1.65 18.88 16.63
CA PRO A 311 1.73 19.12 15.20
C PRO A 311 0.34 19.05 14.54
N GLU A 312 0.22 19.71 13.40
CA GLU A 312 -0.92 19.61 12.48
C GLU A 312 -0.40 19.40 11.06
N GLY A 313 -1.25 18.92 10.15
CA GLY A 313 -0.89 18.68 8.74
C GLY A 313 -1.10 17.23 8.31
N LEU A 314 -0.52 16.89 7.15
CA LEU A 314 -0.60 15.53 6.59
C LEU A 314 -0.05 14.44 7.53
N CYS A 315 0.92 14.78 8.37
CA CYS A 315 1.52 13.82 9.30
C CYS A 315 0.68 13.48 10.55
N GLY A 316 -0.51 14.07 10.70
CA GLY A 316 -1.35 13.88 11.88
C GLY A 316 -0.87 14.69 13.09
N ASN A 317 -1.45 14.42 14.26
CA ASN A 317 -1.23 15.20 15.49
C ASN A 317 -0.27 14.56 16.50
N TYR A 318 0.27 13.37 16.21
CA TYR A 318 1.26 12.69 17.03
C TYR A 318 0.78 12.46 18.47
N ASN A 319 -0.42 11.90 18.63
CA ASN A 319 -1.02 11.64 19.95
C ASN A 319 -1.21 10.15 20.24
N THR A 320 -0.71 9.26 19.37
CA THR A 320 -0.86 7.80 19.39
C THR A 320 -2.28 7.28 19.07
N ASP A 321 -3.15 8.13 18.51
CA ASP A 321 -4.49 7.77 18.05
C ASP A 321 -4.60 7.96 16.52
N THR A 322 -4.77 6.85 15.80
CA THR A 322 -4.97 6.91 14.34
C THR A 322 -6.37 7.38 13.92
N THR A 323 -7.32 7.48 14.86
CA THR A 323 -8.73 7.76 14.52
C THR A 323 -8.99 9.23 14.23
N ASP A 324 -8.16 10.14 14.72
CA ASP A 324 -8.22 11.59 14.52
C ASP A 324 -7.08 12.12 13.63
N ASP A 325 -6.16 11.27 13.16
CA ASP A 325 -5.10 11.63 12.19
C ASP A 325 -5.62 12.31 10.91
N PHE A 326 -6.89 12.12 10.55
CA PHE A 326 -7.54 12.82 9.43
C PHE A 326 -8.26 14.10 9.87
N THR A 327 -7.66 14.85 10.78
CA THR A 327 -8.15 16.17 11.16
C THR A 327 -7.77 17.19 10.08
N THR A 328 -8.77 17.84 9.50
CA THR A 328 -8.60 18.86 8.47
C THR A 328 -7.97 20.13 9.01
N SER A 329 -7.55 21.02 8.12
CA SER A 329 -7.09 22.38 8.48
C SER A 329 -8.14 23.25 9.18
N SER A 330 -9.43 22.85 9.14
CA SER A 330 -10.53 23.49 9.88
C SER A 330 -10.84 22.82 11.22
N GLY A 331 -10.08 21.78 11.61
CA GLY A 331 -10.27 21.06 12.87
C GLY A 331 -11.36 19.99 12.83
N ILE A 332 -11.81 19.56 11.65
CA ILE A 332 -12.85 18.55 11.47
C ILE A 332 -12.21 17.20 11.18
N VAL A 333 -12.64 16.14 11.87
CA VAL A 333 -12.16 14.77 11.61
C VAL A 333 -12.91 14.18 10.42
N GLU A 334 -12.18 13.87 9.36
CA GLU A 334 -12.68 13.19 8.17
C GLU A 334 -12.53 11.67 8.24
N ASN A 335 -13.43 10.96 7.57
CA ASN A 335 -13.37 9.49 7.46
C ASN A 335 -12.64 9.00 6.20
N ALA A 336 -12.29 9.91 5.29
CA ALA A 336 -11.62 9.62 4.03
C ALA A 336 -10.37 10.48 3.86
N ALA A 337 -9.34 9.92 3.23
CA ALA A 337 -8.05 10.59 3.06
C ALA A 337 -8.10 11.79 2.10
N GLU A 338 -8.98 11.75 1.09
CA GLU A 338 -9.06 12.78 0.05
C GLU A 338 -9.53 14.15 0.59
N PRO A 339 -10.70 14.30 1.25
CA PRO A 339 -11.12 15.58 1.82
C PRO A 339 -10.14 16.10 2.89
N PHE A 340 -9.57 15.18 3.69
CA PHE A 340 -8.51 15.51 4.64
C PHE A 340 -7.27 16.10 3.95
N ALA A 341 -6.70 15.41 2.96
CA ALA A 341 -5.48 15.82 2.28
C ALA A 341 -5.66 17.14 1.52
N LEU A 342 -6.81 17.33 0.85
CA LEU A 342 -7.13 18.57 0.15
C LEU A 342 -7.28 19.76 1.10
N SER A 343 -7.75 19.54 2.34
CA SER A 343 -7.81 20.63 3.32
C SER A 343 -6.43 21.19 3.69
N TRP A 344 -5.37 20.40 3.48
CA TRP A 344 -3.98 20.77 3.77
C TRP A 344 -3.20 21.21 2.53
N SER A 345 -3.85 21.43 1.38
CA SER A 345 -3.19 22.00 0.20
C SER A 345 -2.96 23.51 0.35
N VAL A 346 -1.85 23.98 -0.21
CA VAL A 346 -1.57 25.42 -0.32
C VAL A 346 -2.23 25.93 -1.59
N GLY A 347 -3.43 26.48 -1.44
CA GLY A 347 -4.27 26.93 -2.57
C GLY A 347 -5.14 25.82 -3.14
N ASP A 348 -5.77 26.11 -4.28
CA ASP A 348 -6.65 25.17 -4.97
C ASP A 348 -5.85 23.98 -5.54
N CYS A 349 -6.35 22.77 -5.34
CA CYS A 349 -5.65 21.54 -5.68
C CYS A 349 -6.58 20.58 -6.45
N PRO A 350 -6.38 20.43 -7.76
CA PRO A 350 -7.15 19.47 -8.54
C PRO A 350 -6.73 18.04 -8.21
N VAL A 351 -7.71 17.14 -8.10
CA VAL A 351 -7.48 15.70 -7.99
C VAL A 351 -6.98 15.19 -9.35
N ASN A 352 -5.67 15.00 -9.45
CA ASN A 352 -4.99 14.66 -10.71
C ASN A 352 -3.95 13.54 -10.56
N ILE A 353 -3.90 12.87 -9.41
CA ILE A 353 -3.21 11.61 -9.22
C ILE A 353 -4.26 10.51 -9.41
N PRO A 354 -4.19 9.72 -10.49
CA PRO A 354 -5.15 8.66 -10.74
C PRO A 354 -5.14 7.64 -9.61
N LYS A 355 -6.33 7.21 -9.16
CA LYS A 355 -6.48 5.98 -8.38
C LYS A 355 -6.27 4.81 -9.34
N VAL A 356 -5.01 4.41 -9.52
CA VAL A 356 -4.64 3.38 -10.50
C VAL A 356 -5.30 2.04 -10.15
N CYS A 357 -6.26 1.59 -10.97
CA CYS A 357 -6.73 0.21 -11.15
C CYS A 357 -7.48 0.07 -12.50
N ILE A 358 -6.95 0.50 -13.66
CA ILE A 358 -7.72 0.38 -14.93
C ILE A 358 -6.87 0.18 -16.21
N ASN A 359 -5.90 -0.75 -16.25
CA ASN A 359 -5.49 -1.33 -17.55
C ASN A 359 -4.82 -2.69 -17.35
N SER A 360 -5.36 -3.72 -18.01
CA SER A 360 -4.94 -5.13 -17.87
C SER A 360 -3.49 -5.40 -18.25
N ASP A 361 -2.95 -4.66 -19.22
CA ASP A 361 -1.61 -4.94 -19.78
C ASP A 361 -0.49 -4.33 -18.92
N ASN A 362 -0.77 -3.17 -18.30
CA ASN A 362 0.12 -2.52 -17.33
C ASN A 362 0.16 -3.25 -15.98
N GLU A 363 -0.94 -3.92 -15.63
CA GLU A 363 -1.02 -4.74 -14.41
C GLU A 363 -0.06 -5.94 -14.47
N ILE A 364 0.15 -6.55 -15.64
CA ILE A 364 1.07 -7.69 -15.78
C ILE A 364 2.52 -7.26 -15.51
N PHE A 365 2.95 -6.12 -16.07
CA PHE A 365 4.32 -5.62 -15.89
C PHE A 365 4.58 -5.23 -14.44
N ALA A 366 3.64 -4.46 -13.87
CA ALA A 366 3.73 -4.03 -12.49
C ALA A 366 3.68 -5.25 -11.54
N ASP A 367 2.80 -6.22 -11.79
CA ASP A 367 2.71 -7.45 -10.99
C ASP A 367 4.01 -8.25 -11.06
N GLU A 368 4.60 -8.44 -12.24
CA GLU A 368 5.88 -9.14 -12.38
C GLU A 368 7.02 -8.46 -11.59
N LYS A 369 7.19 -7.13 -11.76
CA LYS A 369 8.28 -6.40 -11.07
C LYS A 369 8.04 -6.29 -9.56
N CYS A 370 6.78 -6.25 -9.11
CA CYS A 370 6.43 -6.14 -7.70
C CYS A 370 6.25 -7.50 -7.00
N HIS A 371 6.13 -8.59 -7.77
CA HIS A 371 6.02 -9.97 -7.29
C HIS A 371 7.07 -10.35 -6.24
N PRO A 372 8.36 -9.97 -6.36
CA PRO A 372 9.37 -10.32 -5.37
C PRO A 372 9.03 -9.87 -3.94
N LEU A 373 8.22 -8.80 -3.77
CA LEU A 373 7.78 -8.34 -2.45
C LEU A 373 6.78 -9.29 -1.78
N ARG A 374 6.14 -10.19 -2.54
CA ARG A 374 5.15 -11.17 -2.06
C ARG A 374 5.53 -12.63 -2.34
N ASP A 375 6.64 -12.88 -3.02
CA ASP A 375 7.20 -14.23 -3.23
C ASP A 375 7.57 -14.89 -1.88
N PRO A 376 6.83 -15.92 -1.43
CA PRO A 376 7.10 -16.61 -0.17
C PRO A 376 8.43 -17.40 -0.17
N SER A 377 9.03 -17.62 -1.33
CA SER A 377 10.36 -18.22 -1.49
C SER A 377 11.46 -17.18 -1.77
N GLY A 378 11.07 -15.92 -1.93
CA GLY A 378 11.94 -14.82 -2.31
C GLY A 378 12.79 -14.29 -1.15
N ILE A 379 13.75 -13.43 -1.49
CA ILE A 379 14.66 -12.82 -0.51
C ILE A 379 13.95 -12.00 0.57
N PHE A 380 12.77 -11.45 0.25
CA PHE A 380 11.97 -10.63 1.15
C PHE A 380 11.09 -11.45 2.11
N ALA A 381 10.92 -12.76 1.88
CA ALA A 381 10.08 -13.63 2.71
C ALA A 381 10.51 -13.63 4.19
N LYS A 382 11.81 -13.48 4.45
CA LYS A 382 12.38 -13.35 5.80
C LYS A 382 11.87 -12.11 6.55
N CYS A 383 11.40 -11.09 5.84
CA CYS A 383 10.93 -9.82 6.39
C CYS A 383 9.41 -9.77 6.60
N TYR A 384 8.64 -10.73 6.07
CA TYR A 384 7.16 -10.70 6.12
C TYR A 384 6.60 -10.67 7.54
N ASP A 385 7.40 -11.20 8.45
CA ASP A 385 7.18 -11.27 9.89
C ASP A 385 7.41 -9.92 10.63
N HIS A 386 8.14 -9.00 10.01
CA HIS A 386 8.56 -7.73 10.59
C HIS A 386 7.95 -6.51 9.87
N VAL A 387 7.64 -6.67 8.58
CA VAL A 387 7.20 -5.59 7.70
C VAL A 387 5.97 -6.06 6.92
N PRO A 388 4.79 -5.43 7.11
CA PRO A 388 3.60 -5.75 6.34
C PRO A 388 3.81 -5.45 4.86
N THR A 389 3.79 -6.48 4.00
CA THR A 389 4.15 -6.33 2.58
C THR A 389 3.04 -5.82 1.69
N ASP A 390 1.78 -5.92 2.12
CA ASP A 390 0.63 -5.51 1.30
C ASP A 390 0.68 -4.05 0.87
N ASN A 391 1.13 -3.15 1.76
CA ASN A 391 1.18 -1.71 1.46
C ASN A 391 2.36 -1.38 0.55
N TYR A 392 3.52 -2.00 0.76
CA TYR A 392 4.67 -1.86 -0.14
C TYR A 392 4.39 -2.45 -1.52
N HIS A 393 3.71 -3.59 -1.59
CA HIS A 393 3.29 -4.17 -2.86
C HIS A 393 2.30 -3.27 -3.59
N LYS A 394 1.25 -2.78 -2.91
CA LYS A 394 0.31 -1.82 -3.51
C LYS A 394 1.01 -0.55 -3.98
N ALA A 395 1.93 0.00 -3.17
CA ALA A 395 2.72 1.17 -3.53
C ALA A 395 3.63 0.90 -4.75
N CYS A 396 4.26 -0.27 -4.79
CA CYS A 396 5.06 -0.73 -5.93
C CYS A 396 4.20 -0.81 -7.19
N ILE A 397 3.07 -1.50 -7.16
CA ILE A 397 2.17 -1.62 -8.32
C ILE A 397 1.76 -0.23 -8.82
N GLN A 398 1.39 0.68 -7.92
CA GLN A 398 0.96 2.03 -8.28
C GLN A 398 2.10 2.88 -8.88
N ARG A 399 3.35 2.69 -8.42
CA ARG A 399 4.52 3.39 -8.99
C ARG A 399 5.03 2.78 -10.29
N THR A 400 4.91 1.47 -10.44
CA THR A 400 5.40 0.72 -11.61
C THR A 400 4.37 0.70 -12.73
N SER A 401 3.10 1.00 -12.44
CA SER A 401 2.06 1.16 -13.45
C SER A 401 2.40 2.33 -14.38
N VAL A 402 2.92 2.02 -15.57
CA VAL A 402 3.29 3.02 -16.57
C VAL A 402 2.03 3.61 -17.20
N SER A 403 1.76 4.89 -16.97
CA SER A 403 0.75 5.62 -17.73
C SER A 403 1.36 6.11 -19.03
N CYS A 404 1.00 5.50 -20.16
CA CYS A 404 1.39 6.02 -21.46
C CYS A 404 0.62 7.30 -21.79
N GLU A 405 1.29 8.26 -22.45
CA GLU A 405 0.70 9.54 -22.82
C GLU A 405 -0.21 9.39 -24.06
N ASN A 406 -1.25 10.22 -24.14
CA ASN A 406 -2.22 10.24 -25.23
C ASN A 406 -2.90 8.87 -25.45
N ASN A 407 -2.83 8.33 -26.66
CA ASN A 407 -3.38 7.03 -27.06
C ASN A 407 -2.30 5.96 -27.26
N GLN A 408 -1.10 6.18 -26.71
CA GLN A 408 -0.04 5.18 -26.69
C GLN A 408 -0.41 4.02 -25.76
N ARG A 409 0.21 2.87 -26.01
CA ARG A 409 0.06 1.65 -25.21
C ARG A 409 1.43 1.16 -24.77
N PHE A 410 1.48 0.53 -23.61
CA PHE A 410 2.68 -0.15 -23.15
C PHE A 410 2.83 -1.47 -23.91
N ASP A 411 4.03 -1.77 -24.36
CA ASP A 411 4.38 -3.03 -25.01
C ASP A 411 5.76 -3.52 -24.52
N TYR A 412 5.95 -4.83 -24.51
CA TYR A 412 7.20 -5.48 -24.11
C TYR A 412 8.18 -5.62 -25.28
N GLU A 413 7.70 -5.53 -26.51
CA GLU A 413 8.46 -5.70 -27.73
C GLU A 413 8.47 -4.42 -28.58
N MET A 414 8.59 -3.25 -27.93
CA MET A 414 8.63 -1.99 -28.67
C MET A 414 9.89 -1.90 -29.52
N GLN A 415 9.69 -1.62 -30.82
CA GLN A 415 10.76 -1.48 -31.80
C GLN A 415 10.87 -0.03 -32.29
N VAL A 416 12.08 0.37 -32.68
CA VAL A 416 12.33 1.71 -33.24
C VAL A 416 11.84 1.82 -34.69
N CYS A 417 11.95 0.74 -35.47
CA CYS A 417 11.50 0.72 -36.86
C CYS A 417 10.01 0.58 -37.04
N ASN A 418 9.49 1.18 -38.12
CA ASN A 418 8.08 1.13 -38.49
C ASN A 418 7.12 1.62 -37.38
N SER A 419 7.62 2.25 -36.32
CA SER A 419 6.81 2.69 -35.18
C SER A 419 6.51 4.20 -35.22
N THR A 420 7.16 4.96 -36.11
CA THR A 420 6.95 6.41 -36.25
C THR A 420 6.62 6.80 -37.69
N CYS A 421 5.88 7.90 -37.88
CA CYS A 421 5.59 8.41 -39.23
C CYS A 421 6.86 8.84 -39.98
N LEU A 422 7.92 9.22 -39.24
CA LEU A 422 9.22 9.55 -39.83
C LEU A 422 9.90 8.32 -40.44
N SER A 423 9.94 7.21 -39.68
CA SER A 423 10.55 5.94 -40.16
C SER A 423 9.81 5.33 -41.34
N LEU A 424 8.52 5.66 -41.53
CA LEU A 424 7.76 5.27 -42.72
C LEU A 424 8.06 6.14 -43.94
N SER A 425 8.34 7.42 -43.72
CA SER A 425 8.47 8.38 -44.84
C SER A 425 9.86 8.31 -45.49
N ARG A 426 10.89 7.89 -44.74
CA ARG A 426 12.29 7.99 -45.14
C ARG A 426 13.12 6.87 -44.50
N PRO A 427 14.25 6.50 -45.11
CA PRO A 427 15.24 5.65 -44.44
C PRO A 427 15.66 6.30 -43.11
N ASP A 428 15.28 5.67 -42.00
CA ASP A 428 15.70 6.07 -40.67
C ASP A 428 17.01 5.36 -40.33
N PRO A 429 18.13 6.05 -40.08
CA PRO A 429 19.39 5.40 -39.73
C PRO A 429 19.28 4.51 -38.49
N ARG A 430 18.33 4.81 -37.60
CA ARG A 430 18.06 4.00 -36.39
C ARG A 430 17.49 2.63 -36.74
N CYS A 431 16.97 2.45 -37.96
CA CYS A 431 16.52 1.17 -38.45
C CYS A 431 17.61 0.20 -38.91
N GLY A 432 18.84 0.70 -39.07
CA GLY A 432 20.00 -0.15 -39.35
C GLY A 432 20.66 -0.72 -38.10
N VAL A 433 20.14 -0.43 -36.91
CA VAL A 433 20.69 -0.92 -35.64
C VAL A 433 19.92 -2.18 -35.24
N GLU A 434 20.60 -3.33 -35.26
CA GLU A 434 20.06 -4.58 -34.70
C GLU A 434 20.10 -4.51 -33.17
N ASP A 435 19.12 -3.84 -32.57
CA ASP A 435 18.90 -3.82 -31.13
C ASP A 435 17.77 -4.79 -30.74
N ALA A 436 17.86 -5.39 -29.55
CA ALA A 436 16.77 -6.17 -28.98
C ALA A 436 15.55 -5.25 -28.73
N PRO A 437 14.30 -5.74 -28.94
CA PRO A 437 13.11 -5.01 -28.55
C PRO A 437 13.18 -4.57 -27.08
N VAL A 438 12.65 -3.40 -26.79
CA VAL A 438 12.67 -2.81 -25.44
C VAL A 438 11.26 -2.62 -24.91
N GLU A 439 11.10 -2.73 -23.59
CA GLU A 439 9.86 -2.46 -22.90
C GLU A 439 9.59 -0.94 -22.83
N GLY A 440 8.36 -0.51 -23.14
CA GLY A 440 8.01 0.93 -23.10
C GLY A 440 6.67 1.32 -23.72
N CYS A 441 6.37 2.62 -23.71
CA CYS A 441 5.18 3.17 -24.35
C CYS A 441 5.42 3.48 -25.82
N GLY A 442 4.45 3.12 -26.66
CA GLY A 442 4.47 3.47 -28.08
C GLY A 442 3.16 3.11 -28.76
N CYS A 443 3.23 2.88 -30.07
CA CYS A 443 2.06 2.63 -30.90
C CYS A 443 1.96 1.13 -31.23
N LEU A 444 0.76 0.58 -31.08
CA LEU A 444 0.48 -0.81 -31.48
C LEU A 444 0.55 -0.96 -33.00
N GLU A 445 0.70 -2.21 -33.44
CA GLU A 445 0.76 -2.57 -34.86
C GLU A 445 -0.38 -1.93 -35.67
N GLY A 446 -0.03 -1.33 -36.82
CA GLY A 446 -0.96 -0.60 -37.69
C GLY A 446 -1.13 0.89 -37.36
N THR A 447 -0.52 1.38 -36.27
CA THR A 447 -0.47 2.81 -35.92
C THR A 447 0.95 3.29 -35.70
N HIS A 448 1.19 4.59 -35.89
CA HIS A 448 2.53 5.17 -35.88
C HIS A 448 2.56 6.50 -35.13
N LEU A 449 3.65 6.71 -34.38
CA LEU A 449 3.81 7.88 -33.55
C LEU A 449 4.11 9.13 -34.39
N THR A 450 3.39 10.20 -34.11
CA THR A 450 3.58 11.52 -34.69
C THR A 450 4.41 12.43 -33.76
N GLY A 451 4.91 13.57 -34.26
CA GLY A 451 5.65 14.54 -33.44
C GLY A 451 4.86 15.13 -32.26
N GLY A 452 3.54 14.96 -32.23
CA GLY A 452 2.67 15.32 -31.10
C GLY A 452 2.46 14.21 -30.06
N LEU A 453 3.24 13.13 -30.10
CA LEU A 453 3.14 11.97 -29.19
C LEU A 453 1.79 11.22 -29.28
N THR A 454 1.11 11.32 -30.41
CA THR A 454 -0.17 10.64 -30.69
C THR A 454 0.03 9.58 -31.77
N CYS A 455 -0.51 8.38 -31.55
CA CYS A 455 -0.53 7.28 -32.51
C CYS A 455 -1.62 7.50 -33.55
N THR A 456 -1.24 7.47 -34.83
CA THR A 456 -2.16 7.66 -35.96
C THR A 456 -2.04 6.52 -36.96
N PRO A 457 -3.11 6.14 -37.68
CA PRO A 457 -3.00 5.17 -38.76
C PRO A 457 -2.02 5.61 -39.84
N LYS A 458 -1.36 4.66 -40.51
CA LYS A 458 -0.40 4.89 -41.60
C LYS A 458 -0.89 5.92 -42.63
N ALA A 459 -2.16 5.86 -43.03
CA ALA A 459 -2.78 6.77 -44.00
C ALA A 459 -2.89 8.24 -43.54
N GLN A 460 -2.78 8.49 -42.24
CA GLN A 460 -2.87 9.80 -41.60
C GLN A 460 -1.50 10.30 -41.11
N CYS A 461 -0.42 9.60 -41.46
CA CYS A 461 0.93 10.07 -41.17
C CYS A 461 1.29 11.27 -42.05
N PRO A 462 1.88 12.34 -41.49
CA PRO A 462 2.52 13.38 -42.28
C PRO A 462 3.76 12.81 -42.99
N CYS A 463 3.96 13.20 -44.25
CA CYS A 463 5.07 12.73 -45.06
C CYS A 463 6.28 13.64 -44.89
N HIS A 464 7.42 13.08 -44.48
CA HIS A 464 8.68 13.82 -44.34
C HIS A 464 9.55 13.68 -45.59
N HIS A 465 9.97 14.79 -46.21
CA HIS A 465 10.81 14.82 -47.42
C HIS A 465 11.90 15.91 -47.36
N GLN A 466 12.76 16.05 -48.39
CA GLN A 466 14.00 16.86 -48.28
C GLN A 466 13.68 18.35 -48.17
N GLY A 467 12.50 18.75 -48.64
CA GLY A 467 12.01 20.13 -48.60
C GLY A 467 11.03 20.44 -47.46
N GLY A 468 10.75 19.50 -46.55
CA GLY A 468 9.86 19.76 -45.41
C GLY A 468 8.94 18.59 -45.03
N VAL A 469 7.80 18.93 -44.40
CA VAL A 469 6.77 18.00 -43.93
C VAL A 469 5.45 18.37 -44.60
N THR A 470 4.78 17.40 -45.22
CA THR A 470 3.48 17.62 -45.86
C THR A 470 2.36 16.88 -45.14
N PRO A 471 1.12 17.43 -45.14
CA PRO A 471 -0.02 16.77 -44.53
C PRO A 471 -0.39 15.46 -45.26
N PRO A 472 -1.16 14.58 -44.61
CA PRO A 472 -1.63 13.33 -45.23
C PRO A 472 -2.54 13.61 -46.42
N GLY A 473 -2.36 12.86 -47.51
CA GLY A 473 -3.14 12.98 -48.75
C GLY A 473 -2.29 13.34 -49.97
N PRO A 474 -2.91 13.53 -51.15
CA PRO A 474 -2.21 13.87 -52.37
C PRO A 474 -1.67 15.30 -52.29
N VAL A 475 -0.35 15.45 -52.40
CA VAL A 475 0.32 16.76 -52.40
C VAL A 475 1.20 16.88 -53.65
N ILE A 476 1.22 18.07 -54.25
CA ILE A 476 2.10 18.36 -55.39
C ILE A 476 3.36 19.03 -54.85
N ILE A 477 4.51 18.38 -55.06
CA ILE A 477 5.82 18.90 -54.69
C ILE A 477 6.67 18.89 -55.97
N ASP A 478 7.19 20.06 -56.37
CA ASP A 478 7.97 20.27 -57.60
C ASP A 478 7.27 19.79 -58.89
N GLY A 479 5.96 20.04 -59.01
CA GLY A 479 5.18 19.72 -60.21
C GLY A 479 4.83 18.23 -60.38
N ARG A 480 5.17 17.37 -59.41
CA ARG A 480 4.75 15.96 -59.38
C ARG A 480 3.70 15.73 -58.31
N GLN A 481 2.64 15.00 -58.67
CA GLN A 481 1.60 14.58 -57.73
C GLN A 481 2.08 13.36 -56.95
N TRP A 482 2.27 13.52 -55.65
CA TRP A 482 2.69 12.45 -54.75
C TRP A 482 1.43 11.86 -54.10
N SER A 483 0.82 10.88 -54.76
CA SER A 483 -0.28 10.09 -54.19
C SER A 483 0.28 8.75 -53.67
N GLN A 484 0.28 8.58 -52.34
CA GLN A 484 0.67 7.36 -51.62
C GLN A 484 2.15 6.98 -51.74
N LEU A 485 2.97 7.50 -50.81
CA LEU A 485 4.37 7.12 -50.64
C LEU A 485 4.55 6.03 -49.58
N LEU A 486 3.60 5.09 -49.47
CA LEU A 486 3.58 4.11 -48.38
C LEU A 486 3.61 2.65 -48.86
N ASP A 487 3.58 2.40 -50.16
CA ASP A 487 3.78 1.06 -50.73
C ASP A 487 5.08 1.03 -51.55
N LYS A 488 6.21 0.94 -50.86
CA LYS A 488 7.44 0.31 -51.36
C LYS A 488 8.18 -0.36 -50.23
#